data_AF-A0A1V5AQW8-F1
#
_entry.id   AF-A0A1V5AQW8-F1
#
_cell.length_a   1.000
_cell.length_b   1.000
_cell.length_c   1.000
_cell.angle_alpha   90.00
_cell.angle_beta   90.00
_cell.angle_gamma   90.00
#
_symmetry.space_group_name_H-M   'P 1'
#
loop_
_entity.id
_entity.type
_entity.pdbx_description
1 polymer ?
#
loop_
_entity_poly.entity_id
_entity_poly.type
_entity_poly.pdbx_seq_one_letter_code
_entity_poly.pdbx_strand_id
1 'polypeptide(L)'
;MHEALRDLYDHLIDALKSDPPPKVRWILWYLARARLNQLLDREYANQKLKSFIGKISNGFESWFTFVIQPGVEPTNNRAERAIRENVVMRKIIGTLRNGKGTSIHERLMTVIATWSLQGLDSLQMLKLKLSS
;
A
#
# COMPACT_ATOMS: atom_id res chain seq x y z
N MET A 1 -10.41 10.38 18.13
CA MET A 1 -10.23 9.51 16.94
C MET A 1 -8.75 9.23 16.67
N HIS A 2 -7.90 10.26 16.53
CA HIS A 2 -6.47 10.08 16.32
C HIS A 2 -5.78 9.18 17.38
N GLU A 3 -5.99 9.46 18.67
CA GLU A 3 -5.46 8.63 19.77
C GLU A 3 -5.92 7.18 19.65
N ALA A 4 -7.22 6.94 19.50
CA ALA A 4 -7.75 5.58 19.34
C ALA A 4 -7.19 4.81 18.14
N LEU A 5 -6.86 5.48 17.03
CA LEU A 5 -6.20 4.86 15.88
C LEU A 5 -4.74 4.53 16.19
N ARG A 6 -4.05 5.44 16.89
CA ARG A 6 -2.67 5.23 17.33
C ARG A 6 -2.57 4.08 18.32
N ASP A 7 -3.45 4.03 19.32
CA ASP A 7 -3.51 2.95 20.30
C ASP A 7 -3.75 1.59 19.62
N LEU A 8 -4.65 1.54 18.63
CA LEU A 8 -4.90 0.33 17.84
C LEU A 8 -3.64 -0.11 17.09
N TYR A 9 -2.93 0.83 16.47
CA TYR A 9 -1.68 0.56 15.76
C TYR A 9 -0.60 0.05 16.71
N ASP A 10 -0.33 0.78 17.80
CA ASP A 10 0.71 0.44 18.77
C ASP A 10 0.46 -0.94 19.40
N HIS A 11 -0.80 -1.25 19.74
CA HIS A 11 -1.20 -2.56 20.24
C HIS A 11 -0.92 -3.70 19.24
N LEU A 12 -1.21 -3.49 17.95
CA LEU A 12 -0.93 -4.50 16.93
C LEU A 12 0.56 -4.71 16.73
N ILE A 13 1.35 -3.63 16.70
CA ILE A 13 2.81 -3.73 16.55
C ILE A 13 3.40 -4.48 17.73
N ASP A 14 2.99 -4.16 18.96
CA ASP A 14 3.47 -4.86 20.16
C ASP A 14 3.09 -6.35 20.15
N ALA A 15 1.85 -6.69 19.79
CA ALA A 15 1.41 -8.08 19.70
C ALA A 15 2.22 -8.87 18.65
N LEU A 16 2.55 -8.25 17.51
CA LEU A 16 3.29 -8.88 16.43
C LEU A 16 4.79 -9.05 16.70
N LYS A 17 5.38 -8.33 17.67
CA LYS A 17 6.81 -8.50 18.05
C LYS A 17 7.14 -9.93 18.48
N SER A 18 6.18 -10.63 19.06
CA SER A 18 6.33 -12.03 19.51
C SER A 18 6.28 -13.05 18.37
N ASP A 19 6.14 -12.60 17.13
CA ASP A 19 5.86 -13.43 15.94
C ASP A 19 4.79 -14.52 16.21
N PRO A 20 3.55 -14.10 16.52
CA PRO A 20 2.54 -15.03 16.98
C PRO A 20 2.12 -16.00 15.87
N PRO A 21 1.68 -17.23 16.22
CA PRO A 21 1.24 -18.22 15.25
C PRO A 21 0.10 -17.72 14.35
N PRO A 22 -0.07 -18.29 13.14
CA PRO A 22 -1.08 -17.84 12.17
C PRO A 22 -2.50 -17.73 12.74
N LYS A 23 -2.92 -18.66 13.61
CA LYS A 23 -4.24 -18.63 14.25
C LYS A 23 -4.44 -17.37 15.11
N VAL A 24 -3.42 -16.95 15.85
CA VAL A 24 -3.46 -15.74 16.68
C VAL A 24 -3.47 -14.49 15.80
N ARG A 25 -2.68 -14.47 14.73
CA ARG A 25 -2.68 -13.37 13.74
C ARG A 25 -4.07 -13.13 13.13
N TRP A 26 -4.80 -14.19 12.79
CA TRP A 26 -6.18 -14.07 12.29
C TRP A 26 -7.14 -13.47 13.33
N ILE A 27 -6.99 -13.84 14.61
CA ILE A 27 -7.79 -13.24 15.69
C ILE A 27 -7.48 -11.75 15.82
N LEU A 28 -6.19 -11.38 15.85
CA LEU A 28 -5.75 -9.98 15.91
C LEU A 28 -6.30 -9.17 14.73
N TRP A 29 -6.23 -9.72 13.52
CA TRP A 29 -6.75 -9.10 12.31
C TRP A 29 -8.26 -8.85 12.38
N TYR A 30 -9.02 -9.85 12.85
CA TYR A 30 -10.47 -9.72 13.02
C TYR A 30 -10.82 -8.64 14.06
N LEU A 31 -10.18 -8.68 15.22
CA LEU A 31 -10.41 -7.72 16.31
C LEU A 31 -10.05 -6.29 15.88
N ALA A 32 -8.95 -6.12 15.15
CA ALA A 32 -8.53 -4.83 14.66
C ALA A 32 -9.51 -4.23 13.64
N ARG A 33 -10.02 -5.05 12.71
CA ARG A 33 -11.06 -4.64 11.76
C ARG A 33 -12.35 -4.27 12.46
N ALA A 34 -12.80 -5.08 13.42
CA ALA A 34 -13.99 -4.79 14.21
C ALA A 34 -13.84 -3.48 14.98
N ARG A 35 -12.66 -3.26 15.60
CA ARG A 35 -12.36 -2.03 16.32
C ARG A 35 -12.34 -0.81 15.40
N LEU A 36 -11.74 -0.92 14.23
CA LEU A 36 -11.72 0.16 13.26
C LEU A 36 -13.13 0.49 12.77
N ASN A 37 -13.96 -0.50 12.44
CA ASN A 37 -15.37 -0.26 12.07
C ASN A 37 -16.14 0.49 13.15
N GLN A 38 -16.02 0.08 14.41
CA GLN A 38 -16.65 0.81 15.53
C GLN A 38 -16.20 2.27 15.66
N LEU A 39 -14.97 2.59 15.23
CA LEU A 39 -14.49 3.97 15.19
C LEU A 39 -15.07 4.71 13.99
N LEU A 40 -15.25 4.06 12.85
CA LEU A 40 -15.78 4.68 11.63
C LEU A 40 -17.30 4.91 11.70
N ASP A 41 -18.05 4.05 12.39
CA ASP A 41 -19.53 4.09 12.48
C ASP A 41 -20.08 5.22 13.36
N ARG A 42 -19.22 6.02 13.98
CA ARG A 42 -19.66 7.15 14.82
C ARG A 42 -20.15 8.31 13.95
N GLU A 43 -21.11 9.08 14.44
CA GLU A 43 -21.51 10.31 13.78
C GLU A 43 -20.48 11.42 13.99
N TYR A 44 -20.02 12.02 12.89
CA TYR A 44 -19.03 13.09 12.92
C TYR A 44 -19.58 14.35 12.25
N ALA A 45 -19.72 15.44 13.02
CA ALA A 45 -20.22 16.71 12.50
C ALA A 45 -19.24 17.43 11.57
N ASN A 46 -17.92 17.21 11.75
CA ASN A 46 -16.88 17.94 11.03
C ASN A 46 -16.64 17.39 9.61
N GLN A 47 -16.76 18.23 8.59
CA GLN A 47 -16.57 17.84 7.18
C GLN A 47 -15.15 17.32 6.88
N LYS A 48 -14.10 17.89 7.46
CA LYS A 48 -12.73 17.38 7.29
C LYS A 48 -12.59 15.97 7.84
N LEU A 49 -13.27 15.70 8.96
CA LEU A 49 -13.27 14.39 9.60
C LEU A 49 -14.04 13.37 8.77
N LYS A 50 -15.19 13.74 8.17
CA LYS A 50 -15.92 12.90 7.21
C LYS A 50 -15.04 12.52 6.02
N SER A 51 -14.32 13.47 5.42
CA SER A 51 -13.39 13.18 4.32
C SER A 51 -12.25 12.25 4.73
N PHE A 52 -11.73 12.40 5.95
CA PHE A 52 -10.70 11.51 6.49
C PHE A 52 -11.24 10.08 6.71
N ILE A 53 -12.44 9.95 7.28
CA ILE A 53 -13.14 8.66 7.43
C ILE A 53 -13.36 8.00 6.09
N GLY A 54 -13.85 8.74 5.09
CA GLY A 54 -14.03 8.21 3.73
C GLY A 54 -12.74 7.64 3.15
N LYS A 55 -11.58 8.27 3.40
CA LYS A 55 -10.28 7.73 2.99
C LYS A 55 -9.94 6.42 3.71
N ILE A 56 -10.21 6.33 5.02
CA ILE A 56 -9.99 5.10 5.78
C ILE A 56 -10.91 4.00 5.27
N SER A 57 -12.20 4.28 5.10
CA SER A 57 -13.19 3.31 4.61
C SER A 57 -12.82 2.77 3.22
N ASN A 58 -12.35 3.63 2.31
CA ASN A 58 -11.92 3.21 0.97
C ASN A 58 -10.74 2.23 1.00
N GLY A 59 -9.87 2.32 2.02
CA GLY A 59 -8.72 1.43 2.19
C GLY A 59 -8.96 0.25 3.13
N PHE A 60 -10.19 0.07 3.64
CA PHE A 60 -10.48 -0.79 4.80
C PHE A 60 -9.94 -2.21 4.66
N GLU A 61 -10.08 -2.80 3.48
CA GLU A 61 -9.64 -4.17 3.20
C GLU A 61 -8.12 -4.35 3.30
N SER A 62 -7.35 -3.28 3.10
CA SER A 62 -5.90 -3.34 2.96
C SER A 62 -5.14 -2.97 4.24
N TRP A 63 -5.76 -2.26 5.20
CA TRP A 63 -5.04 -1.69 6.34
C TRP A 63 -4.35 -2.73 7.24
N PHE A 64 -4.92 -3.93 7.35
CA PHE A 64 -4.44 -4.96 8.28
C PHE A 64 -3.74 -6.14 7.60
N THR A 65 -3.42 -6.04 6.30
CA THR A 65 -2.74 -7.13 5.56
C THR A 65 -1.43 -7.56 6.24
N PHE A 66 -0.69 -6.62 6.82
CA PHE A 66 0.56 -6.89 7.55
C PHE A 66 0.40 -7.82 8.77
N VAL A 67 -0.80 -7.91 9.34
CA VAL A 67 -1.07 -8.78 10.49
C VAL A 67 -1.03 -10.25 10.07
N ILE A 68 -1.64 -10.56 8.92
CA ILE A 68 -1.81 -11.93 8.42
C ILE A 68 -0.74 -12.37 7.42
N GLN A 69 -0.02 -11.43 6.80
CA GLN A 69 1.05 -11.70 5.85
C GLN A 69 2.40 -11.29 6.45
N PRO A 70 3.18 -12.24 7.00
CA PRO A 70 4.56 -11.97 7.43
C PRO A 70 5.39 -11.34 6.30
N GLY A 71 6.21 -10.36 6.65
CA GLY A 71 7.07 -9.65 5.68
C GLY A 71 6.39 -8.48 4.94
N VAL A 72 5.08 -8.28 5.09
CA VAL A 72 4.42 -7.04 4.68
C VAL A 72 4.66 -5.98 5.75
N GLU A 73 5.23 -4.84 5.36
CA GLU A 73 5.41 -3.70 6.27
C GLU A 73 4.04 -3.15 6.71
N PRO A 74 3.90 -2.69 7.97
CA PRO A 74 2.68 -2.06 8.46
C PRO A 74 2.43 -0.66 7.88
N THR A 75 3.39 -0.15 7.09
CA THR A 75 3.33 1.17 6.46
C THR A 75 3.22 1.05 4.94
N ASN A 76 2.56 2.03 4.31
CA ASN A 76 2.42 2.07 2.86
C ASN A 76 3.70 2.55 2.12
N ASN A 77 4.80 2.78 2.85
CA ASN A 77 6.04 3.36 2.31
C ASN A 77 6.58 2.59 1.12
N ARG A 78 6.53 1.26 1.16
CA ARG A 78 6.98 0.41 0.05
C ARG A 78 6.15 0.64 -1.22
N ALA A 79 4.82 0.67 -1.11
CA ALA A 79 3.96 0.91 -2.27
C ALA A 79 4.11 2.34 -2.78
N GLU A 80 4.20 3.33 -1.89
CA GLU A 80 4.46 4.72 -2.27
C GLU A 80 5.77 4.87 -3.03
N ARG A 81 6.85 4.24 -2.58
CA ARG A 81 8.14 4.24 -3.29
C ARG A 81 8.00 3.63 -4.68
N ALA A 82 7.31 2.50 -4.82
CA ALA A 82 7.11 1.85 -6.11
C ALA A 82 6.31 2.71 -7.12
N ILE A 83 5.37 3.54 -6.65
CA ILE A 83 4.59 4.42 -7.55
C ILE A 83 5.28 5.76 -7.84
N ARG A 84 6.26 6.20 -7.03
CA ARG A 84 6.87 7.54 -7.17
C ARG A 84 7.51 7.75 -8.54
N GLU A 85 8.30 6.79 -9.01
CA GLU A 85 8.96 6.87 -10.33
C GLU A 85 7.92 7.03 -11.44
N ASN A 86 6.85 6.26 -11.39
CA ASN A 86 5.73 6.34 -12.33
C ASN A 86 5.04 7.72 -12.31
N VAL A 87 4.82 8.29 -11.13
CA VAL A 87 4.21 9.62 -10.98
C VAL A 87 5.12 10.71 -11.53
N VAL A 88 6.42 10.65 -11.23
CA VAL A 88 7.42 11.60 -11.75
C VAL A 88 7.48 11.52 -13.28
N MET A 89 7.57 10.32 -13.84
CA MET A 89 7.62 10.10 -15.28
C MET A 89 6.36 10.62 -15.97
N ARG A 90 5.17 10.32 -15.45
CA ARG A 90 3.91 10.86 -15.98
C ARG A 90 3.85 12.39 -15.95
N LYS A 91 4.42 13.03 -14.92
CA LYS A 91 4.52 14.49 -14.81
C LYS A 91 5.47 15.07 -15.85
N ILE A 92 6.62 14.43 -16.08
CA ILE A 92 7.62 14.87 -17.07
C ILE A 92 7.06 14.79 -18.50
N ILE A 93 6.38 13.69 -18.85
CA ILE A 93 5.88 13.48 -20.22
C ILE A 93 4.54 14.19 -20.51
N GLY A 94 3.97 14.90 -19.53
CA GLY A 94 2.72 15.64 -19.71
C GLY A 94 1.50 14.74 -19.91
N THR A 95 1.40 13.66 -19.13
CA THR A 95 0.36 12.62 -19.14
C THR A 95 0.30 11.69 -20.36
N LEU A 96 -0.44 10.59 -20.22
CA LEU A 96 -0.71 9.61 -21.26
C LEU A 96 -2.03 9.99 -21.94
N ARG A 97 -1.98 10.21 -23.27
CA ARG A 97 -3.10 10.81 -24.04
C ARG A 97 -4.08 9.80 -24.62
N ASN A 98 -3.79 8.50 -24.54
CA ASN A 98 -4.65 7.43 -25.03
C ASN A 98 -4.34 6.09 -24.33
N GLY A 99 -5.27 5.13 -24.43
CA GLY A 99 -5.13 3.81 -23.79
C GLY A 99 -3.93 2.99 -24.29
N LYS A 100 -3.51 3.17 -25.55
CA LYS A 100 -2.29 2.52 -26.09
C LYS A 100 -1.04 3.00 -25.35
N GLY A 101 -0.91 4.32 -25.15
CA GLY A 101 0.18 4.92 -24.38
C GLY A 101 0.17 4.47 -22.92
N THR A 102 -1.01 4.37 -22.31
CA THR A 102 -1.18 3.81 -20.96
C THR A 102 -0.66 2.39 -20.86
N SER A 103 -1.12 1.50 -21.73
CA SER A 103 -0.72 0.09 -21.73
C SER A 103 0.80 -0.09 -21.94
N ILE A 104 1.40 0.69 -22.84
CA ILE A 104 2.86 0.64 -23.08
C ILE A 104 3.61 1.11 -21.83
N HIS A 105 3.20 2.23 -21.24
CA HIS A 105 3.86 2.78 -20.05
C HIS A 105 3.77 1.81 -18.86
N GLU A 106 2.59 1.24 -18.61
CA GLU A 106 2.39 0.25 -17.54
C GLU A 106 3.30 -0.97 -17.71
N ARG A 107 3.39 -1.51 -18.94
CA ARG A 107 4.25 -2.66 -19.23
C ARG A 107 5.74 -2.33 -19.03
N LEU A 108 6.20 -1.21 -19.58
CA LEU A 108 7.60 -0.78 -19.45
C LEU A 108 7.97 -0.59 -17.98
N MET A 109 7.12 0.10 -17.21
CA MET A 109 7.37 0.37 -15.81
C MET A 109 7.31 -0.89 -14.96
N THR A 110 6.43 -1.84 -15.28
CA THR A 110 6.38 -3.15 -14.61
C THR A 110 7.67 -3.93 -14.82
N VAL A 111 8.19 -3.96 -16.05
CA VAL A 111 9.43 -4.66 -16.38
C VAL A 111 10.63 -4.03 -15.68
N ILE A 112 10.75 -2.70 -15.74
CA ILE A 112 11.83 -1.94 -15.08
C ILE A 112 11.78 -2.15 -13.56
N ALA A 113 10.59 -2.04 -12.95
CA ALA A 113 10.41 -2.26 -11.52
C ALA A 113 10.79 -3.69 -11.12
N THR A 114 10.45 -4.68 -11.95
CA THR A 114 10.81 -6.09 -11.71
C THR A 114 12.32 -6.29 -11.73
N TRP A 115 13.03 -5.72 -12.71
CA TRP A 115 14.50 -5.81 -12.76
C TRP A 115 15.17 -5.11 -11.59
N SER A 116 14.71 -3.92 -11.23
CA SER A 116 15.20 -3.19 -10.05
C SER A 116 15.02 -4.00 -8.76
N LEU A 117 13.86 -4.64 -8.57
CA LEU A 117 13.59 -5.53 -7.43
C LEU A 117 14.47 -6.78 -7.40
N GLN A 118 14.96 -7.23 -8.56
CA GLN A 118 15.90 -8.35 -8.69
C GLN A 118 17.37 -7.91 -8.56
N GLY A 119 17.64 -6.61 -8.35
CA GLY A 119 19.00 -6.08 -8.30
C GLY A 119 19.71 -6.04 -9.65
N LEU A 120 18.96 -6.08 -10.76
CA LEU A 120 19.51 -6.03 -12.12
C LEU A 120 19.63 -4.59 -12.61
N ASP A 121 20.64 -4.32 -13.44
CA ASP A 121 20.74 -3.04 -14.16
C ASP A 121 19.68 -2.95 -15.26
N SER A 122 18.68 -2.09 -15.04
CA SER A 122 17.54 -1.96 -15.95
C SER A 122 17.94 -1.52 -17.36
N LEU A 123 19.01 -0.73 -17.52
CA LEU A 123 19.46 -0.27 -18.83
C LEU A 123 20.12 -1.39 -19.63
N GLN A 124 20.98 -2.18 -18.97
CA GLN A 124 21.61 -3.36 -19.55
C GLN A 124 20.55 -4.40 -19.93
N MET A 125 19.59 -4.67 -19.05
CA MET A 125 18.48 -5.59 -19.33
C MET A 125 17.62 -5.13 -20.50
N LEU A 126 17.32 -3.83 -20.58
CA LEU A 126 16.57 -3.26 -21.70
C LEU A 126 17.33 -3.45 -23.02
N LYS A 127 18.63 -3.15 -23.05
CA LYS A 127 19.47 -3.35 -24.25
C LYS A 127 19.45 -4.81 -24.69
N LEU A 128 19.69 -5.74 -23.76
CA LEU A 128 19.71 -7.18 -24.04
C LEU A 128 18.39 -7.68 -24.64
N LYS A 129 17.24 -7.19 -24.15
CA LYS A 129 15.91 -7.62 -24.61
C LYS A 129 15.44 -6.95 -25.90
N LEU A 130 16.07 -5.85 -26.31
CA LEU A 130 15.82 -5.20 -27.60
C LEU A 130 16.75 -5.68 -28.71
N SER A 131 17.89 -6.29 -28.35
CA SER A 131 18.86 -6.87 -29.28
C SER A 131 18.57 -8.33 -29.67
N SER A 132 17.57 -8.96 -29.05
CA SER A 132 17.10 -10.33 -29.32
C SER A 132 15.87 -10.33 -30.22
#